data_AF-A0A094FZ44-F1
#
_entry.id   AF-A0A094FZ44-F1
#
_cell.length_a   1.000
_cell.length_b   1.000
_cell.length_c   1.000
_cell.angle_alpha   90.00
_cell.angle_beta   90.00
_cell.angle_gamma   90.00
#
_symmetry.space_group_name_H-M   'P 1'
#
loop_
_entity.id
_entity.type
_entity.pdbx_description
1 polymer ?
#
loop_
_entity_poly.entity_id
_entity_poly.type
_entity_poly.pdbx_seq_one_letter_code
_entity_poly.pdbx_strand_id
1 'polypeptide(L)'
;MLGSLSLSPTNGPPITTSGSKLTIKKEGQMISLKSTLELKTRVFHKRIEFHEVAPQLWISQTPKLVRAYHRRGTFPVPEVEDVAADIKTWEEGNQRDLRKLAALISKIIGVVKGCGGNAIVKYDILGDKLVIWKVDRKKMLPNDLYSIWDDRADSEASSDNDVAAVKPANGVESKDDGKSAVFSPGDTKGRYGSAAKCKTSPSWKKGLPEVLN
;
A
#
# COMPACT_ATOMS: atom_id res chain seq x y z
N MET A 1 -8.01 -3.11 -35.24
CA MET A 1 -9.45 -2.93 -34.98
C MET A 1 -9.68 -3.00 -33.48
N LEU A 2 -10.22 -1.95 -32.86
CA LEU A 2 -10.68 -2.02 -31.48
C LEU A 2 -12.10 -2.59 -31.52
N GLY A 3 -12.30 -3.77 -30.93
CA GLY A 3 -13.62 -4.37 -30.80
C GLY A 3 -14.54 -3.49 -29.95
N SER A 4 -15.84 -3.55 -30.21
CA SER A 4 -16.87 -2.84 -29.45
C SER A 4 -16.67 -3.03 -27.94
N LEU A 5 -16.35 -1.96 -27.21
CA LEU A 5 -16.33 -1.93 -25.75
C LEU A 5 -17.76 -1.82 -25.22
N SER A 6 -18.57 -2.84 -25.48
CA SER A 6 -19.92 -2.96 -24.96
C SER A 6 -19.87 -3.50 -23.53
N LEU A 7 -20.38 -2.73 -22.57
CA LEU A 7 -20.68 -3.24 -21.24
C LEU A 7 -21.95 -4.09 -21.35
N SER A 8 -21.80 -5.40 -21.51
CA SER A 8 -22.94 -6.32 -21.45
C SER A 8 -23.62 -6.21 -20.08
N PRO A 9 -24.94 -5.96 -20.01
CA PRO A 9 -25.65 -5.94 -18.75
C PRO A 9 -25.52 -7.29 -18.05
N THR A 10 -24.91 -7.29 -16.86
CA THR A 10 -24.93 -8.46 -16.00
C THR A 10 -26.25 -8.45 -15.25
N ASN A 11 -27.12 -9.42 -15.54
CA ASN A 11 -28.46 -9.56 -14.94
C ASN A 11 -28.42 -10.02 -13.48
N GLY A 12 -27.52 -9.46 -12.66
CA GLY A 12 -27.54 -9.63 -11.22
C GLY A 12 -28.57 -8.68 -10.58
N PRO A 13 -29.35 -9.13 -9.59
CA PRO A 13 -30.20 -8.22 -8.84
C PRO A 13 -29.34 -7.12 -8.18
N PRO A 14 -29.79 -5.86 -8.14
CA PRO A 14 -29.03 -4.79 -7.51
C PRO A 14 -28.84 -5.08 -6.03
N ILE A 15 -27.60 -4.95 -5.54
CA ILE A 15 -27.33 -5.10 -4.10
C ILE A 15 -27.61 -3.76 -3.43
N THR A 16 -28.65 -3.74 -2.60
CA THR A 16 -28.96 -2.64 -1.69
C THR A 16 -28.34 -2.92 -0.32
N THR A 17 -27.52 -2.00 0.18
CA THR A 17 -26.92 -2.12 1.52
C THR A 17 -27.84 -1.44 2.55
N SER A 18 -28.15 -2.14 3.64
CA SER A 18 -29.07 -1.65 4.69
C SER A 18 -28.60 -0.30 5.25
N GLY A 19 -29.47 0.71 5.21
CA GLY A 19 -29.15 2.07 5.64
C GLY A 19 -28.49 2.97 4.58
N SER A 20 -28.24 2.46 3.37
CA SER A 20 -27.67 3.22 2.26
C SER A 20 -28.71 3.58 1.20
N LYS A 21 -28.50 4.71 0.51
CA LYS A 21 -29.21 5.06 -0.74
C LYS A 21 -28.46 4.59 -1.98
N LEU A 22 -27.35 3.87 -1.81
CA LEU A 22 -26.45 3.48 -2.89
C LEU A 22 -26.85 2.10 -3.44
N THR A 23 -27.20 2.08 -4.73
CA THR A 23 -27.53 0.85 -5.46
C THR A 23 -26.28 0.30 -6.13
N ILE A 24 -25.74 -0.82 -5.63
CA ILE A 24 -24.56 -1.45 -6.24
C ILE A 24 -25.02 -2.27 -7.45
N LYS A 25 -24.63 -1.81 -8.65
CA LYS A 25 -24.69 -2.58 -9.89
C LYS A 25 -23.34 -3.24 -10.15
N LYS A 26 -23.32 -4.56 -10.27
CA LYS A 26 -22.14 -5.32 -10.71
C LYS A 26 -22.19 -5.38 -12.24
N GLU A 27 -21.34 -4.60 -12.91
CA GLU A 27 -21.25 -4.50 -14.37
C GLU A 27 -19.79 -4.65 -14.84
N GLY A 28 -19.60 -4.99 -16.12
CA GLY A 28 -18.29 -5.23 -16.73
C GLY A 28 -17.72 -6.63 -16.45
N GLN A 29 -16.49 -6.86 -16.92
CA GLN A 29 -15.77 -8.14 -16.80
C GLN A 29 -14.44 -7.93 -16.06
N MET A 30 -14.08 -8.87 -15.18
CA MET A 30 -12.77 -8.89 -14.56
C MET A 30 -11.68 -9.21 -15.61
N ILE A 31 -10.74 -8.28 -15.79
CA ILE A 31 -9.57 -8.47 -16.65
C ILE A 31 -8.36 -8.95 -15.82
N SER A 32 -7.48 -9.74 -16.43
CA SER A 32 -6.21 -10.12 -15.79
C SER A 32 -5.28 -8.93 -15.67
N LEU A 33 -4.59 -8.79 -14.53
CA LEU A 33 -3.51 -7.79 -14.36
C LEU A 33 -2.37 -7.99 -15.38
N LYS A 34 -2.17 -9.20 -15.91
CA LYS A 34 -1.22 -9.45 -17.01
C LYS A 34 -1.59 -8.75 -18.33
N SER A 35 -2.85 -8.31 -18.46
CA SER A 35 -3.36 -7.56 -19.61
C SER A 35 -3.38 -6.05 -19.40
N THR A 36 -3.08 -5.54 -18.20
CA THR A 36 -2.97 -4.10 -17.94
C THR A 36 -1.63 -3.56 -18.45
N LEU A 37 -1.55 -2.24 -18.58
CA LEU A 37 -0.34 -1.53 -18.97
C LEU A 37 -0.23 -0.21 -18.20
N GLU A 38 0.99 0.17 -17.83
CA GLU A 38 1.30 1.44 -17.18
C GLU A 38 1.84 2.43 -18.22
N LEU A 39 1.21 3.60 -18.36
CA LEU A 39 1.72 4.68 -19.22
C LEU A 39 2.53 5.68 -18.40
N LYS A 40 3.77 5.92 -18.78
CA LYS A 40 4.61 6.97 -18.20
C LYS A 40 5.07 7.96 -19.27
N THR A 41 4.98 9.25 -18.96
CA THR A 41 5.41 10.34 -19.84
C THR A 41 6.55 11.15 -19.22
N ARG A 42 7.51 11.60 -20.04
CA ARG A 42 8.57 12.54 -19.62
C ARG A 42 9.13 13.29 -20.83
N VAL A 43 9.84 14.39 -20.60
CA VAL A 43 10.58 15.11 -21.65
C VAL A 43 11.72 14.26 -22.22
N PHE A 44 11.94 14.28 -23.54
CA PHE A 44 12.82 13.34 -24.23
C PHE A 44 14.27 13.26 -23.72
N HIS A 45 14.82 14.36 -23.20
CA HIS A 45 16.20 14.44 -22.70
C HIS A 45 16.35 13.98 -21.25
N LYS A 46 15.27 13.53 -20.59
CA LYS A 46 15.30 12.92 -19.26
C LYS A 46 14.58 11.58 -19.36
N ARG A 47 15.35 10.49 -19.44
CA ARG A 47 14.77 9.13 -19.43
C ARG A 47 14.08 8.85 -18.10
N ILE A 48 13.21 7.84 -18.11
CA ILE A 48 12.60 7.27 -16.91
C ILE A 48 13.35 5.97 -16.66
N GLU A 49 14.16 5.92 -15.62
CA GLU A 49 14.90 4.73 -15.26
C GLU A 49 13.97 3.69 -14.66
N PHE A 50 14.23 2.39 -14.89
CA PHE A 50 13.33 1.33 -14.44
C PHE A 50 13.11 1.37 -12.91
N HIS A 51 14.16 1.67 -12.14
CA HIS A 51 14.06 1.77 -10.68
C HIS A 51 13.12 2.87 -10.17
N GLU A 52 12.83 3.91 -10.98
CA GLU A 52 11.85 4.96 -10.63
C GLU A 52 10.41 4.45 -10.65
N VAL A 53 10.13 3.39 -11.41
CA VAL A 53 8.78 2.86 -11.67
C VAL A 53 8.57 1.44 -11.15
N ALA A 54 9.65 0.67 -10.96
CA ALA A 54 9.62 -0.71 -10.49
C ALA A 54 8.80 -0.91 -9.19
N PRO A 55 8.88 -0.05 -8.14
CA PRO A 55 8.06 -0.23 -6.94
C PRO A 55 6.56 -0.16 -7.24
N GLN A 56 6.14 0.70 -8.17
CA GLN A 56 4.74 0.84 -8.57
C GLN A 56 4.30 -0.36 -9.44
N LEU A 57 5.10 -0.74 -10.44
CA LEU A 57 4.81 -1.89 -11.31
C LEU A 57 4.74 -3.21 -10.55
N TRP A 58 5.60 -3.36 -9.53
CA TRP A 58 5.60 -4.51 -8.62
C TRP A 58 4.33 -4.56 -7.77
N ILE A 59 3.96 -3.46 -7.09
CA ILE A 59 2.75 -3.48 -6.24
C ILE A 59 1.45 -3.59 -7.05
N SER A 60 1.40 -3.07 -8.28
CA SER A 60 0.24 -3.20 -9.18
C SER A 60 0.21 -4.51 -9.98
N GLN A 61 1.30 -5.29 -9.94
CA GLN A 61 1.49 -6.51 -10.75
C GLN A 61 1.26 -6.26 -12.25
N THR A 62 1.75 -5.13 -12.76
CA THR A 62 1.58 -4.69 -14.15
C THR A 62 2.84 -5.00 -14.97
N PRO A 63 2.86 -6.02 -15.84
CA PRO A 63 4.06 -6.43 -16.57
C PRO A 63 4.35 -5.58 -17.81
N LYS A 64 3.40 -4.76 -18.28
CA LYS A 64 3.56 -3.95 -19.50
C LYS A 64 3.79 -2.49 -19.16
N LEU A 65 4.90 -1.93 -19.63
CA LEU A 65 5.26 -0.54 -19.44
C LEU A 65 5.31 0.19 -20.79
N VAL A 66 4.76 1.40 -20.86
CA VAL A 66 4.81 2.26 -22.04
C VAL A 66 5.46 3.58 -21.66
N ARG A 67 6.71 3.80 -22.11
CA ARG A 67 7.47 5.04 -21.83
C ARG A 67 7.42 5.99 -23.04
N ALA A 68 6.55 7.00 -22.96
CA ALA A 68 6.37 7.99 -24.02
C ALA A 68 7.15 9.30 -23.75
N TYR A 69 7.94 9.75 -24.72
CA TYR A 69 8.92 10.82 -24.53
C TYR A 69 8.67 12.04 -25.41
N HIS A 70 8.18 13.14 -24.83
CA HIS A 70 7.78 14.31 -25.63
C HIS A 70 8.94 15.24 -26.02
N ARG A 71 8.81 15.83 -27.21
CA ARG A 71 9.58 16.98 -27.69
C ARG A 71 8.61 18.14 -27.85
N ARG A 72 8.68 19.15 -26.96
CA ARG A 72 7.78 20.33 -26.96
C ARG A 72 6.27 20.01 -27.07
N GLY A 73 5.81 18.96 -26.38
CA GLY A 73 4.42 18.50 -26.39
C GLY A 73 4.11 17.42 -27.43
N THR A 74 4.91 17.28 -28.49
CA THR A 74 4.76 16.21 -29.48
C THR A 74 5.37 14.91 -28.97
N PHE A 75 4.60 13.83 -28.96
CA PHE A 75 5.08 12.48 -28.63
C PHE A 75 5.30 11.68 -29.93
N PRO A 76 6.46 11.00 -30.10
CA PRO A 76 6.58 9.92 -31.07
C PRO A 76 5.76 8.70 -30.61
N VAL A 77 5.54 7.75 -31.50
CA VAL A 77 4.91 6.46 -31.15
C VAL A 77 5.77 5.76 -30.07
N PRO A 78 5.22 5.45 -28.89
CA PRO A 78 5.96 4.77 -27.84
C PRO A 78 5.97 3.26 -28.06
N GLU A 79 7.01 2.60 -27.55
CA GLU A 79 7.09 1.14 -27.50
C GLU A 79 6.30 0.58 -26.31
N VAL A 80 5.82 -0.66 -26.44
CA VAL A 80 5.21 -1.43 -25.35
C VAL A 80 6.24 -2.45 -24.88
N GLU A 81 6.71 -2.27 -23.65
CA GLU A 81 7.79 -3.03 -23.06
C GLU A 81 7.20 -4.12 -22.14
N ASP A 82 7.58 -5.38 -22.33
CA ASP A 82 7.31 -6.44 -21.35
C ASP A 82 8.47 -6.46 -20.34
N VAL A 83 8.18 -5.97 -19.14
CA VAL A 83 9.14 -5.80 -18.04
C VAL A 83 8.91 -6.81 -16.92
N ALA A 84 8.19 -7.91 -17.17
CA ALA A 84 7.91 -8.93 -16.16
C ALA A 84 9.19 -9.53 -15.55
N ALA A 85 10.23 -9.74 -16.37
CA ALA A 85 11.53 -10.22 -15.91
C ALA A 85 12.28 -9.18 -15.07
N ASP A 86 12.20 -7.90 -15.45
CA ASP A 86 12.84 -6.80 -14.71
C ASP A 86 12.18 -6.58 -13.34
N ILE A 87 10.84 -6.69 -13.26
CA ILE A 87 10.09 -6.64 -11.99
C ILE A 87 10.56 -7.75 -11.06
N LYS A 88 10.74 -8.99 -11.56
CA LYS A 88 11.23 -10.13 -10.78
C LYS A 88 12.67 -9.90 -10.29
N THR A 89 13.55 -9.43 -11.18
CA THR A 89 14.96 -9.12 -10.84
C THR A 89 15.04 -7.99 -9.80
N TRP A 90 14.16 -6.98 -9.90
CA TRP A 90 14.04 -5.92 -8.91
C TRP A 90 13.54 -6.46 -7.57
N GLU A 91 12.52 -7.32 -7.55
CA GLU A 91 12.02 -7.95 -6.32
C GLU A 91 13.12 -8.78 -5.62
N GLU A 92 13.87 -9.58 -6.37
CA GLU A 92 14.99 -10.38 -5.86
C GLU A 92 16.08 -9.48 -5.25
N GLY A 93 16.40 -8.35 -5.89
CA GLY A 93 17.34 -7.35 -5.38
C GLY A 93 16.84 -6.57 -4.15
N ASN A 94 15.52 -6.38 -3.99
CA ASN A 94 14.93 -5.53 -2.95
C ASN A 94 14.36 -6.31 -1.75
N GLN A 95 14.59 -7.63 -1.68
CA GLN A 95 14.11 -8.54 -0.63
C GLN A 95 14.30 -8.05 0.83
N ARG A 96 15.37 -7.30 1.12
CA ARG A 96 15.60 -6.73 2.45
C ARG A 96 14.54 -5.68 2.80
N ASP A 97 14.28 -4.76 1.88
CA ASP A 97 13.36 -3.64 2.11
C ASP A 97 11.91 -4.09 2.00
N LEU A 98 11.60 -5.08 1.16
CA LEU A 98 10.29 -5.73 1.12
C LEU A 98 9.95 -6.43 2.44
N ARG A 99 10.91 -7.17 3.05
CA ARG A 99 10.73 -7.72 4.40
C ARG A 99 10.57 -6.65 5.47
N LYS A 100 11.31 -5.54 5.38
CA LYS A 100 11.16 -4.39 6.30
C LYS A 100 9.77 -3.74 6.16
N LEU A 101 9.26 -3.60 4.94
CA LEU A 101 7.92 -3.08 4.65
C LEU A 101 6.84 -4.01 5.23
N ALA A 102 6.93 -5.32 5.00
CA ALA A 102 5.99 -6.28 5.56
C ALA A 102 5.96 -6.24 7.10
N ALA A 103 7.14 -6.24 7.75
CA ALA A 103 7.25 -6.12 9.20
C ALA A 103 6.68 -4.79 9.72
N LEU A 104 6.87 -3.68 8.98
CA LEU A 104 6.33 -2.38 9.33
C LEU A 104 4.80 -2.34 9.24
N ILE A 105 4.22 -2.91 8.18
CA ILE A 105 2.75 -3.03 8.01
C ILE A 105 2.15 -3.86 9.15
N SER A 106 2.71 -5.04 9.44
CA SER A 106 2.26 -5.88 10.56
C SER A 106 2.34 -5.16 11.90
N LYS A 107 3.40 -4.39 12.14
CA LYS A 107 3.57 -3.59 13.35
C LYS A 107 2.56 -2.44 13.45
N ILE A 108 2.29 -1.74 12.35
CA ILE A 108 1.23 -0.72 12.28
C ILE A 108 -0.11 -1.36 12.64
N ILE A 109 -0.48 -2.47 11.99
CA ILE A 109 -1.75 -3.18 12.26
C ILE A 109 -1.87 -3.56 13.74
N GLY A 110 -0.81 -4.10 14.35
CA GLY A 110 -0.79 -4.44 15.78
C GLY A 110 -1.04 -3.24 16.69
N VAL A 111 -0.35 -2.12 16.46
CA VAL A 111 -0.55 -0.88 17.24
C VAL A 111 -1.94 -0.29 17.03
N VAL A 112 -2.44 -0.26 15.79
CA VAL A 112 -3.78 0.28 15.46
C VAL A 112 -4.90 -0.55 16.09
N LYS A 113 -4.77 -1.88 16.14
CA LYS A 113 -5.71 -2.74 16.88
C LYS A 113 -5.77 -2.37 18.37
N GLY A 114 -4.61 -2.19 19.01
CA GLY A 114 -4.54 -1.70 20.41
C GLY A 114 -5.08 -0.27 20.61
N CYS A 115 -5.15 0.55 19.55
CA CYS A 115 -5.76 1.88 19.61
C CYS A 115 -7.31 1.86 19.47
N GLY A 116 -7.95 0.70 19.37
CA GLY A 116 -9.39 0.60 19.08
C GLY A 116 -9.72 0.68 17.59
N GLY A 117 -8.78 0.30 16.72
CA GLY A 117 -8.99 0.23 15.27
C GLY A 117 -8.80 1.55 14.51
N ASN A 118 -8.48 2.66 15.18
CA ASN A 118 -8.23 3.96 14.55
C ASN A 118 -6.98 4.65 15.13
N ALA A 119 -6.08 5.08 14.25
CA ALA A 119 -4.93 5.90 14.58
C ALA A 119 -4.47 6.71 13.36
N ILE A 120 -3.71 7.79 13.59
CA ILE A 120 -2.89 8.40 12.54
C ILE A 120 -1.52 7.72 12.56
N VAL A 121 -1.01 7.43 11.36
CA VAL A 121 0.39 7.08 11.12
C VAL A 121 1.05 8.27 10.42
N LYS A 122 2.13 8.80 11.00
CA LYS A 122 2.94 9.88 10.39
C LYS A 122 4.42 9.51 10.45
N TYR A 123 5.12 9.72 9.35
CA TYR A 123 6.58 9.70 9.33
C TYR A 123 7.11 11.11 9.63
N ASP A 124 7.93 11.23 10.68
CA ASP A 124 8.65 12.44 11.02
C ASP A 124 10.06 12.36 10.42
N ILE A 125 10.28 13.15 9.37
CA ILE A 125 11.53 13.19 8.59
C ILE A 125 12.69 13.74 9.42
N LEU A 126 12.44 14.66 10.37
CA LEU A 126 13.50 15.27 11.18
C LEU A 126 13.99 14.31 12.28
N GLY A 127 13.07 13.51 12.83
CA GLY A 127 13.36 12.52 13.86
C GLY A 127 13.63 11.09 13.36
N ASP A 128 13.65 10.87 12.04
CA ASP A 128 13.69 9.54 11.38
C ASP A 128 12.81 8.48 12.08
N LYS A 129 11.55 8.83 12.33
CA LYS A 129 10.66 8.03 13.17
C LYS A 129 9.25 7.92 12.61
N LEU A 130 8.69 6.72 12.71
CA LEU A 130 7.27 6.51 12.47
C LEU A 130 6.52 6.70 13.80
N VAL A 131 5.66 7.70 13.86
CA VAL A 131 4.85 8.01 15.03
C VAL A 131 3.41 7.57 14.74
N ILE A 132 2.84 6.81 15.67
CA ILE A 132 1.46 6.33 15.62
C ILE A 132 0.75 6.84 16.87
N TRP A 133 -0.40 7.51 16.70
CA TRP A 133 -1.22 7.93 17.84
C TRP A 133 -2.70 7.65 17.60
N LYS A 134 -3.35 7.12 18.64
CA LYS A 134 -4.80 6.97 18.73
C LYS A 134 -5.46 8.34 18.52
N VAL A 135 -6.57 8.36 17.80
CA VAL A 135 -7.41 9.56 17.70
C VAL A 135 -8.86 9.16 17.83
N ASP A 136 -9.59 9.86 18.69
CA ASP A 136 -11.04 9.79 18.67
C ASP A 136 -11.56 10.62 17.49
N ARG A 137 -12.16 9.94 16.53
CA ARG A 137 -12.60 10.48 15.25
C ARG A 137 -13.85 9.76 14.79
N LYS A 138 -14.73 10.51 14.13
CA LYS A 138 -15.84 9.93 13.35
C LYS A 138 -15.29 8.84 12.41
N LYS A 139 -16.04 7.73 12.31
CA LYS A 139 -15.82 6.63 11.35
C LYS A 139 -15.42 7.18 9.96
N MET A 140 -14.32 6.68 9.40
CA MET A 140 -13.76 7.19 8.15
C MET A 140 -14.47 6.66 6.90
N LEU A 141 -15.11 5.49 7.01
CA LEU A 141 -15.96 4.93 5.96
C LEU A 141 -17.44 5.24 6.24
N PRO A 142 -18.30 5.25 5.20
CA PRO A 142 -19.75 5.18 5.36
C PRO A 142 -20.19 4.03 6.29
N ASN A 143 -21.26 4.26 7.07
CA ASN A 143 -21.71 3.31 8.09
C ASN A 143 -22.15 1.96 7.50
N ASP A 144 -22.74 1.96 6.30
CA ASP A 144 -23.16 0.75 5.60
C ASP A 144 -21.98 -0.16 5.24
N LEU A 145 -20.79 0.40 4.99
CA LEU A 145 -19.58 -0.42 4.77
C LEU A 145 -19.09 -1.11 6.05
N TYR A 146 -19.31 -0.52 7.23
CA TYR A 146 -18.99 -1.19 8.50
C TYR A 146 -19.96 -2.36 8.73
N SER A 147 -21.28 -2.14 8.58
CA SER A 147 -22.27 -3.22 8.74
C SER A 147 -21.98 -4.44 7.87
N ILE A 148 -21.61 -4.25 6.59
CA ILE A 148 -21.23 -5.36 5.68
C ILE A 148 -20.04 -6.19 6.18
N TRP A 149 -19.15 -5.62 6.98
CA TRP A 149 -18.00 -6.31 7.56
C TRP A 149 -18.29 -6.87 8.95
N ASP A 150 -19.07 -6.17 9.76
CA ASP A 150 -19.54 -6.63 11.06
C ASP A 150 -20.43 -7.89 10.89
N ASP A 151 -21.41 -7.87 9.97
CA ASP A 151 -22.30 -9.00 9.62
C ASP A 151 -21.53 -10.28 9.17
N ARG A 152 -20.32 -10.12 8.64
CA ARG A 152 -19.46 -11.23 8.20
C ARG A 152 -18.66 -11.86 9.34
N ALA A 153 -18.29 -11.09 10.36
CA ALA A 153 -17.61 -11.62 11.53
C ALA A 153 -18.53 -12.55 12.33
N ASP A 154 -19.81 -12.18 12.46
CA ASP A 154 -20.80 -12.97 13.21
C ASP A 154 -21.21 -14.27 12.49
N SER A 155 -21.09 -14.31 11.15
CA SER A 155 -21.44 -15.49 10.35
C SER A 155 -20.32 -16.53 10.24
N GLU A 156 -19.04 -16.16 10.41
CA GLU A 156 -17.93 -17.11 10.54
C GLU A 156 -17.77 -17.66 11.98
N ALA A 157 -18.42 -17.06 12.97
CA ALA A 157 -18.34 -17.47 14.37
C ALA A 157 -19.40 -18.53 14.80
N SER A 158 -20.35 -18.89 13.94
CA SER A 158 -21.50 -19.74 14.33
C SER A 158 -21.42 -21.22 13.93
N SER A 159 -20.33 -21.67 13.30
CA SER A 159 -20.16 -23.06 12.84
C SER A 159 -19.11 -23.86 13.64
N ASP A 160 -19.18 -23.80 14.98
CA ASP A 160 -18.55 -24.81 15.85
C ASP A 160 -19.40 -25.00 17.10
N ASN A 161 -20.37 -25.91 17.03
CA ASN A 161 -21.15 -26.38 18.16
C ASN A 161 -21.34 -27.90 18.03
N ASP A 162 -20.39 -28.66 18.59
CA ASP A 162 -20.71 -29.80 19.45
C ASP A 162 -19.47 -30.33 20.17
N VAL A 163 -19.38 -30.08 21.49
CA VAL A 163 -19.18 -31.09 22.56
C VAL A 163 -18.73 -30.43 23.88
N ALA A 164 -19.58 -30.60 24.90
CA ALA A 164 -19.31 -30.65 26.35
C ALA A 164 -18.46 -29.57 27.06
N ALA A 165 -19.09 -28.91 28.03
CA ALA A 165 -18.47 -27.95 28.94
C ALA A 165 -17.66 -28.59 30.08
N VAL A 166 -16.53 -27.96 30.44
CA VAL A 166 -15.90 -28.06 31.78
C VAL A 166 -15.37 -26.67 32.19
N LYS A 167 -15.73 -26.18 33.39
CA LYS A 167 -15.10 -25.00 34.04
C LYS A 167 -13.86 -25.43 34.83
N PRO A 168 -12.85 -24.55 35.01
CA PRO A 168 -12.80 -23.79 36.27
C PRO A 168 -12.31 -22.33 36.12
N ALA A 169 -12.27 -21.62 37.25
CA ALA A 169 -12.01 -20.18 37.34
C ALA A 169 -10.56 -19.84 37.70
N ASN A 170 -10.09 -18.66 37.28
CA ASN A 170 -9.60 -17.61 38.18
C ASN A 170 -9.32 -16.32 37.39
N GLY A 171 -9.63 -15.16 37.97
CA GLY A 171 -9.40 -13.86 37.35
C GLY A 171 -8.21 -13.12 37.97
N VAL A 172 -7.54 -12.29 37.17
CA VAL A 172 -6.87 -11.07 37.62
C VAL A 172 -7.13 -9.99 36.58
N GLU A 173 -7.70 -8.88 37.03
CA GLU A 173 -7.93 -7.65 36.29
C GLU A 173 -6.63 -6.82 36.21
N SER A 174 -6.35 -6.14 35.10
CA SER A 174 -5.29 -5.11 35.02
C SER A 174 -5.61 -4.08 33.94
N LYS A 175 -5.25 -2.82 34.22
CA LYS A 175 -5.87 -1.62 33.64
C LYS A 175 -5.20 -1.14 32.36
N ASP A 176 -5.96 -0.35 31.60
CA ASP A 176 -5.53 0.40 30.42
C ASP A 176 -4.74 1.66 30.84
N ASP A 177 -3.45 1.71 30.51
CA ASP A 177 -2.60 2.91 30.62
C ASP A 177 -2.22 3.39 29.21
N GLY A 178 -2.81 4.51 28.79
CA GLY A 178 -2.68 5.06 27.44
C GLY A 178 -1.23 5.37 27.04
N LYS A 179 -0.61 4.50 26.23
CA LYS A 179 0.82 4.56 25.90
C LYS A 179 1.06 5.05 24.47
N SER A 180 1.65 6.24 24.33
CA SER A 180 2.20 6.71 23.06
C SER A 180 3.39 5.86 22.63
N ALA A 181 3.32 5.27 21.44
CA ALA A 181 4.38 4.40 20.91
C ALA A 181 5.26 5.17 19.93
N VAL A 182 6.38 5.72 20.46
CA VAL A 182 7.43 6.35 19.65
C VAL A 182 8.49 5.31 19.30
N PHE A 183 8.85 5.21 18.01
CA PHE A 183 9.87 4.26 17.54
C PHE A 183 11.00 4.97 16.80
N SER A 184 12.21 4.90 17.36
CA SER A 184 13.46 5.27 16.68
C SER A 184 14.17 4.02 16.16
N PRO A 185 14.88 4.07 15.01
CA PRO A 185 15.79 3.02 14.58
C PRO A 185 16.97 2.91 15.56
N GLY A 186 17.25 1.71 16.08
CA GLY A 186 18.40 1.46 16.96
C GLY A 186 19.63 0.98 16.18
N ASP A 187 20.79 1.58 16.46
CA ASP A 187 22.07 1.25 15.85
C ASP A 187 22.50 -0.21 16.10
N THR A 188 22.85 -0.93 15.04
CA THR A 188 23.57 -2.21 15.13
C THR A 188 25.05 -2.01 14.80
N LYS A 189 25.86 -1.87 15.85
CA LYS A 189 27.30 -1.63 15.75
C LYS A 189 28.05 -2.96 15.56
N GLY A 190 28.52 -3.24 14.34
CA GLY A 190 29.41 -4.36 14.02
C GLY A 190 30.72 -3.88 13.38
N ARG A 191 31.88 -4.25 13.92
CA ARG A 191 33.19 -3.75 13.46
C ARG A 191 33.83 -4.61 12.36
N TYR A 192 34.15 -3.95 11.25
CA TYR A 192 35.31 -4.10 10.35
C TYR A 192 35.84 -5.46 9.87
N GLY A 193 35.86 -5.61 8.54
CA GLY A 193 36.98 -6.15 7.76
C GLY A 193 37.25 -5.23 6.55
N SER A 194 38.51 -4.89 6.29
CA SER A 194 38.95 -4.07 5.13
C SER A 194 39.04 -4.94 3.87
N ALA A 195 38.93 -4.49 2.62
CA ALA A 195 39.01 -3.15 2.03
C ALA A 195 37.93 -3.01 0.88
N ALA A 196 37.88 -2.02 -0.03
CA ALA A 196 38.81 -0.95 -0.42
C ALA A 196 38.08 0.31 -0.99
N LYS A 197 38.78 1.07 -1.84
CA LYS A 197 38.37 2.37 -2.45
C LYS A 197 37.49 2.18 -3.70
N CYS A 198 36.30 2.77 -3.81
CA CYS A 198 35.95 4.20 -4.00
C CYS A 198 36.11 4.72 -5.45
N LYS A 199 34.98 5.09 -6.08
CA LYS A 199 34.75 6.42 -6.69
C LYS A 199 33.31 6.88 -6.43
N THR A 200 33.10 8.20 -6.45
CA THR A 200 32.01 8.93 -5.79
C THR A 200 30.88 9.37 -6.72
N SER A 201 29.64 9.43 -6.20
CA SER A 201 28.51 10.13 -6.83
C SER A 201 28.23 11.48 -6.12
N PRO A 202 27.72 12.52 -6.81
CA PRO A 202 27.75 13.89 -6.28
C PRO A 202 26.59 14.26 -5.35
N SER A 203 26.85 15.20 -4.43
CA SER A 203 25.86 15.78 -3.52
C SER A 203 25.04 16.90 -4.18
N TRP A 204 23.73 16.71 -4.36
CA TRP A 204 22.83 17.77 -4.82
C TRP A 204 21.93 18.28 -3.68
N LYS A 205 22.43 19.29 -2.96
CA LYS A 205 21.62 20.24 -2.18
C LYS A 205 22.24 21.64 -2.31
N LYS A 206 21.48 22.57 -2.90
CA LYS A 206 21.49 24.04 -2.72
C LYS A 206 20.57 24.67 -3.78
N GLY A 207 19.77 25.66 -3.39
CA GLY A 207 18.95 26.44 -4.34
C GLY A 207 17.45 26.46 -4.03
N LEU A 208 17.07 27.02 -2.89
CA LEU A 208 15.71 27.49 -2.62
C LEU A 208 15.87 28.89 -2.00
N PRO A 209 15.53 29.98 -2.72
CA PRO A 209 15.50 31.31 -2.14
C PRO A 209 14.16 31.54 -1.44
N GLU A 210 14.23 32.02 -0.21
CA GLU A 210 13.09 32.66 0.45
C GLU A 210 12.73 33.94 -0.31
N VAL A 211 11.43 34.19 -0.50
CA VAL A 211 10.91 35.52 -0.81
C VAL A 211 9.75 35.77 0.13
N LEU A 212 9.94 36.73 1.03
CA LEU A 212 8.90 37.29 1.88
C LEU A 212 8.12 38.35 1.09
N ASN A 213 6.80 38.17 1.01
CA ASN A 213 5.74 39.18 1.19
C ASN A 213 4.37 38.53 1.02
#